data_AF-W1XWN2-F1
#
_entry.id   AF-W1XWN2-F1
#
_cell.length_a   1.000
_cell.length_b   1.000
_cell.length_c   1.000
_cell.angle_alpha   90.00
_cell.angle_beta   90.00
_cell.angle_gamma   90.00
#
_symmetry.space_group_name_H-M   'P 1'
#
loop_
_entity.id
_entity.type
_entity.pdbx_description
1 polymer ?
#
loop_
_entity_poly.entity_id
_entity_poly.type
_entity_poly.pdbx_seq_one_letter_code
_entity_poly.pdbx_strand_id
1 'polypeptide(L)' 'EKRAEILAIIQPFRATVVDVAPSSITVQMTGNAEKSEALIRVIRPYGIKNIARTGATGFTRD' A
#
# COMPACT_ATOMS: atom_id res chain seq x y z
N GLU A 1 13.88 -1.85 12.80
CA GLU A 1 12.54 -1.95 13.43
C GLU A 1 11.38 -1.52 12.53
N LYS A 2 11.33 -0.25 12.06
CA LYS A 2 10.21 0.28 11.24
C LYS A 2 9.77 -0.61 10.07
N ARG A 3 10.67 -1.36 9.43
CA ARG A 3 10.34 -2.25 8.30
C ARG A 3 9.42 -3.40 8.71
N ALA A 4 9.72 -4.10 9.80
CA ALA A 4 8.92 -5.25 10.23
C ALA A 4 7.50 -4.82 10.61
N GLU A 5 7.38 -3.64 11.22
CA GLU A 5 6.11 -3.02 11.56
C GLU A 5 5.29 -2.65 10.32
N ILE A 6 5.92 -2.00 9.31
CA ILE A 6 5.24 -1.72 8.04
C ILE A 6 4.80 -3.03 7.35
N LEU A 7 5.64 -4.07 7.37
CA LEU A 7 5.27 -5.39 6.82
C LEU A 7 4.04 -5.98 7.53
N ALA A 8 3.96 -5.89 8.85
CA ALA A 8 2.80 -6.34 9.61
C ALA A 8 1.54 -5.52 9.28
N ILE A 9 1.67 -4.20 9.08
CA ILE A 9 0.56 -3.30 8.73
C ILE A 9 0.01 -3.57 7.33
N ILE A 10 0.87 -3.86 6.35
CA ILE A 10 0.44 -4.05 4.95
C ILE A 10 -0.20 -5.43 4.71
N GLN A 11 0.07 -6.42 5.57
CA GLN A 11 -0.42 -7.80 5.44
C GLN A 11 -1.96 -7.91 5.39
N PRO A 12 -2.74 -7.30 6.32
CA PRO A 12 -4.20 -7.29 6.25
C PRO A 12 -4.76 -6.71 4.95
N PHE A 13 -4.04 -5.78 4.32
CA PHE A 13 -4.44 -5.18 3.05
C PHE A 13 -4.14 -6.07 1.85
N ARG A 14 -3.53 -7.25 2.05
CA ARG A 14 -3.01 -8.12 0.97
C ARG A 14 -2.10 -7.34 0.01
N ALA A 15 -1.34 -6.41 0.56
CA ALA A 15 -0.36 -5.65 -0.18
C ALA A 15 0.95 -6.44 -0.24
N THR A 16 1.72 -6.24 -1.30
CA THR A 16 2.96 -6.97 -1.56
C THR A 16 4.11 -5.99 -1.66
N VAL A 17 5.26 -6.36 -1.12
CA VAL A 17 6.50 -5.61 -1.32
C VAL A 17 7.03 -5.92 -2.71
N VAL A 18 7.23 -4.88 -3.52
CA VAL A 18 7.76 -5.01 -4.89
C VAL A 18 9.20 -4.56 -5.02
N ASP A 19 9.69 -3.74 -4.08
CA ASP A 19 11.08 -3.29 -4.06
C ASP A 19 11.54 -2.95 -2.63
N VAL A 20 12.84 -3.12 -2.38
CA VAL A 20 13.48 -2.89 -1.09
C VAL A 20 14.82 -2.17 -1.31
N ALA A 21 14.89 -0.90 -0.94
CA ALA A 21 16.12 -0.10 -0.91
C ALA A 21 16.67 -0.01 0.52
N PRO A 22 17.88 0.53 0.78
CA PRO A 22 18.43 0.70 2.13
C PRO A 22 17.63 1.64 3.05
N SER A 23 16.92 2.62 2.48
CA SER A 23 16.14 3.63 3.24
C SER A 23 14.66 3.74 2.85
N SER A 24 14.14 2.79 2.06
CA SER A 24 12.74 2.74 1.66
C SER A 24 12.32 1.34 1.25
N ILE A 25 11.01 1.12 1.22
CA ILE A 25 10.38 -0.05 0.60
C ILE A 25 9.27 0.44 -0.32
N THR A 26 9.03 -0.27 -1.40
CA THR A 26 7.90 -0.03 -2.28
C THR A 26 6.90 -1.15 -2.12
N VAL A 27 5.63 -0.79 -1.88
CA VAL A 27 4.53 -1.74 -1.73
C VAL A 27 3.48 -1.47 -2.80
N GLN A 28 2.88 -2.55 -3.31
CA GLN A 28 1.73 -2.49 -4.21
C GLN A 28 0.51 -3.09 -3.55
N MET A 29 -0.67 -2.61 -3.93
CA MET A 29 -1.92 -3.24 -3.54
C MET A 29 -2.97 -3.08 -4.64
N THR A 30 -3.94 -3.97 -4.62
CA THR A 30 -5.15 -3.87 -5.43
C THR A 30 -6.38 -3.94 -4.53
N GLY A 31 -7.37 -3.09 -4.82
CA GLY A 31 -8.60 -3.00 -4.05
C GLY A 31 -9.45 -1.82 -4.47
N ASN A 32 -10.60 -1.68 -3.81
CA ASN A 32 -11.44 -0.50 -3.97
C ASN A 32 -10.77 0.75 -3.37
N ALA A 33 -11.35 1.92 -3.66
CA ALA A 33 -10.82 3.20 -3.21
C ALA A 33 -10.68 3.26 -1.68
N GLU A 34 -11.70 2.77 -0.95
CA GLU A 34 -11.73 2.72 0.52
C GLU A 34 -10.55 1.96 1.11
N LYS A 35 -10.25 0.77 0.58
CA LYS A 35 -9.14 -0.06 1.04
C LYS A 35 -7.79 0.61 0.77
N SER A 36 -7.62 1.23 -0.39
CA SER A 36 -6.38 1.96 -0.72
C SER A 36 -6.17 3.17 0.20
N GLU A 37 -7.23 3.92 0.48
CA GLU A 37 -7.16 5.10 1.35
C GLU A 37 -6.92 4.71 2.82
N ALA A 38 -7.52 3.61 3.26
CA ALA A 38 -7.26 3.05 4.58
C ALA A 38 -5.79 2.64 4.77
N LEU A 39 -5.14 2.02 3.76
CA LEU A 39 -3.71 1.74 3.86
C LEU A 39 -2.89 3.02 3.95
N ILE A 40 -3.15 3.99 3.05
CA ILE A 40 -2.43 5.27 3.04
C ILE A 40 -2.49 5.93 4.42
N ARG A 41 -3.66 5.91 5.07
CA ARG A 41 -3.85 6.46 6.41
C ARG A 41 -2.96 5.80 7.46
N VAL A 42 -2.89 4.47 7.49
CA VAL A 42 -2.11 3.75 8.50
C VAL A 42 -0.61 3.81 8.25
N ILE A 43 -0.15 3.93 7.00
CA ILE A 43 1.27 4.06 6.68
C ILE A 43 1.79 5.50 6.69
N ARG A 44 0.90 6.51 6.72
CA ARG A 44 1.26 7.93 6.73
C ARG A 44 2.29 8.30 7.81
N PRO A 45 2.24 7.79 9.06
CA PRO A 45 3.23 8.09 10.09
C PRO A 45 4.67 7.66 9.78
N TYR A 46 4.86 6.67 8.89
CA TYR A 46 6.20 6.17 8.52
C TYR A 46 6.87 7.01 7.43
N GLY A 47 6.15 7.98 6.85
CA GLY A 47 6.64 8.85 5.78
C GLY A 47 6.50 8.20 4.41
N ILE A 48 5.54 8.72 3.62
CA ILE A 48 5.35 8.28 2.24
C ILE A 48 6.19 9.16 1.33
N LYS A 49 7.17 8.57 0.63
CA LYS A 49 8.04 9.31 -0.30
C LYS A 49 7.31 9.65 -1.61
N ASN A 50 6.66 8.65 -2.21
CA ASN A 50 5.95 8.75 -3.49
C ASN A 50 4.67 7.90 -3.45
N ILE A 51 3.65 8.30 -4.22
CA ILE A 51 2.42 7.52 -4.45
C ILE A 51 2.09 7.55 -5.93
N ALA A 52 1.82 6.37 -6.49
CA ALA A 52 1.18 6.23 -7.80
C ALA A 52 -0.16 5.51 -7.61
N ARG A 53 -1.24 6.08 -8.16
CA ARG A 53 -2.58 5.49 -8.16
C ARG A 53 -3.17 5.54 -9.57
N THR A 54 -3.78 4.43 -9.99
CA THR A 54 -4.43 4.29 -11.29
C THR A 54 -5.83 4.92 -11.35
N GLY A 55 -6.43 5.23 -10.19
CA GLY A 55 -7.85 5.59 -10.10
C GLY A 55 -8.77 4.35 -10.14
N ALA A 56 -10.08 4.61 -10.15
CA ALA A 56 -11.08 3.55 -10.24
C ALA A 56 -11.11 2.97 -11.66
N THR A 57 -11.06 1.63 -11.75
CA THR A 57 -11.19 0.88 -12.99
C THR A 57 -12.12 -0.29 -12.73
N GLY A 58 -12.89 -0.72 -13.74
CA GLY A 58 -13.85 -1.81 -13.56
C GLY A 58 -14.55 -2.21 -14.84
N PHE A 59 -15.17 -3.38 -14.77
CA PHE A 59 -16.06 -3.95 -15.77
C PHE A 59 -17.42 -4.22 -15.12
N THR A 60 -18.48 -4.34 -15.91
CA THR A 60 -19.77 -4.84 -15.41
C THR A 60 -19.60 -6.29 -14.95
N ARG A 61 -20.33 -6.67 -13.89
CA ARG A 61 -20.42 -8.08 -13.48
C ARG A 61 -21.55 -8.72 -14.29
N ASP A 62 -21.32 -9.94 -14.75
CA ASP A 62 -22.35 -10.78 -15.38
C ASP A 62 -23.44 -11.18 -14.38
#